data_AF-A0A6B7EMB3-F1
#
_entry.id   AF-A0A6B7EMB3-F1
#
_cell.length_a   1.000
_cell.length_b   1.000
_cell.length_c   1.000
_cell.angle_alpha   90.00
_cell.angle_beta   90.00
_cell.angle_gamma   90.00
#
_symmetry.space_group_name_H-M   'P 1'
#
loop_
_entity.id
_entity.type
_entity.pdbx_description
1 polymer ?
#
loop_
_entity_poly.entity_id
_entity_poly.type
_entity_poly.pdbx_seq_one_letter_code
_entity_poly.pdbx_strand_id
1 'polypeptide(L)'
;MAERANLVFHNKVIDGTAMKELISRLIDHFGMAYTSHILDQVKTLGFQQATATSISLGIEDLLTIPSKRWLVQDAEQQSFI
;
A
#
# COMPACT_ATOMS: atom_id res chain seq x y z
N MET A 1 -20.30 -18.25 -27.23
CA MET A 1 -20.70 -16.86 -26.93
C MET A 1 -19.78 -16.35 -25.82
N ALA A 2 -18.59 -15.85 -26.16
CA ALA A 2 -17.63 -15.39 -25.16
C ALA A 2 -18.11 -14.04 -24.63
N GLU A 3 -18.54 -14.03 -23.37
CA GLU A 3 -18.88 -12.82 -22.63
C GLU A 3 -17.68 -11.87 -22.75
N ARG A 4 -17.90 -10.68 -23.32
CA ARG A 4 -16.85 -9.67 -23.44
C ARG A 4 -16.33 -9.43 -22.02
N ALA A 5 -15.08 -9.81 -21.77
CA ALA A 5 -14.36 -9.44 -20.56
C ALA A 5 -14.46 -7.91 -20.44
N ASN A 6 -15.36 -7.43 -19.60
CA ASN A 6 -15.48 -6.02 -19.30
C ASN A 6 -14.16 -5.66 -18.61
N LEU A 7 -13.21 -5.13 -19.37
CA LEU A 7 -11.98 -4.57 -18.85
C LEU A 7 -12.37 -3.32 -18.06
N VAL A 8 -12.71 -3.52 -16.78
CA VAL A 8 -13.12 -2.45 -15.88
C VAL A 8 -11.90 -1.59 -15.58
N PHE A 9 -11.99 -0.29 -15.85
CA PHE A 9 -10.96 0.65 -15.46
C PHE A 9 -10.97 0.86 -13.94
N HIS A 10 -9.81 0.75 -13.30
CA HIS A 10 -9.65 0.97 -11.87
C HIS A 10 -9.02 2.34 -11.59
N ASN A 11 -9.85 3.31 -11.20
CA ASN A 11 -9.40 4.66 -10.83
C ASN A 11 -9.35 4.84 -9.31
N LYS A 12 -8.47 4.11 -8.64
CA LYS A 12 -8.25 4.22 -7.19
C LYS A 12 -6.77 4.10 -6.84
N VAL A 13 -6.39 4.66 -5.69
CA VAL A 13 -5.07 4.39 -5.10
C VAL A 13 -4.95 2.89 -4.87
N ILE A 14 -3.85 2.30 -5.34
CA ILE A 14 -3.58 0.87 -5.19
C ILE A 14 -2.73 0.68 -3.94
N ASP A 15 -3.42 0.53 -2.80
CA ASP A 15 -2.79 0.07 -1.56
C ASP A 15 -2.66 -1.47 -1.54
N GLY A 16 -2.10 -2.01 -0.45
CA GLY A 16 -1.93 -3.46 -0.30
C GLY A 16 -3.24 -4.25 -0.33
N THR A 17 -4.36 -3.64 0.07
CA THR A 17 -5.68 -4.28 0.06
C THR A 17 -6.26 -4.29 -1.35
N ALA A 18 -6.24 -3.15 -2.03
CA ALA A 18 -6.66 -3.01 -3.42
C ALA A 18 -5.84 -3.91 -4.37
N MET A 19 -4.54 -4.10 -4.10
CA MET A 19 -3.69 -5.01 -4.86
C MET A 19 -4.13 -6.47 -4.68
N LYS A 20 -4.49 -6.90 -3.46
CA LYS A 20 -5.01 -8.26 -3.22
C LYS A 20 -6.33 -8.49 -3.95
N GLU A 21 -7.26 -7.54 -3.88
CA GLU A 21 -8.53 -7.62 -4.61
C GLU A 21 -8.32 -7.71 -6.12
N LEU A 22 -7.39 -6.91 -6.66
CA LEU A 22 -7.03 -6.95 -8.08
C LEU A 22 -6.47 -8.32 -8.47
N ILE A 23 -5.54 -8.86 -7.68
CA ILE A 23 -4.99 -10.20 -7.91
C ILE A 23 -6.08 -11.26 -7.89
N SER A 24 -6.98 -11.24 -6.89
CA SER A 24 -8.10 -12.20 -6.82
C SER A 24 -8.96 -12.15 -8.08
N ARG A 25 -9.34 -10.96 -8.55
CA ARG A 25 -10.13 -10.80 -9.79
C ARG A 25 -9.40 -11.31 -11.03
N LEU A 26 -8.09 -11.08 -11.12
CA LEU A 26 -7.29 -11.58 -12.23
C LEU A 26 -7.23 -13.11 -12.21
N ILE A 27 -7.09 -13.73 -11.04
CA ILE A 27 -7.12 -15.19 -10.90
C ILE A 27 -8.49 -15.73 -11.27
N ASP A 28 -9.57 -15.13 -10.77
CA ASP A 28 -10.94 -15.57 -11.04
C ASP A 28 -11.29 -15.49 -12.54
N HIS A 29 -10.74 -14.51 -13.26
CA HIS A 29 -11.06 -14.29 -14.65
C HIS A 29 -10.10 -14.99 -15.64
N PHE A 30 -8.79 -15.01 -15.35
CA PHE A 30 -7.76 -15.49 -16.26
C PHE A 30 -7.05 -16.77 -15.78
N GLY A 31 -7.27 -17.20 -14.54
CA GLY A 31 -6.55 -18.30 -13.93
C GLY A 31 -5.13 -17.91 -13.50
N MET A 32 -4.47 -18.83 -12.78
CA MET A 32 -3.18 -18.55 -12.12
C MET A 32 -2.04 -18.26 -13.10
N ALA A 33 -1.89 -19.06 -14.15
CA ALA A 33 -0.75 -18.97 -15.07
C ALA A 33 -0.73 -17.65 -15.85
N TYR A 34 -1.89 -17.19 -16.33
CA TYR A 34 -1.94 -15.90 -17.03
C TYR A 34 -1.80 -14.73 -16.05
N THR A 35 -2.38 -14.86 -14.84
CA THR A 35 -2.23 -13.84 -13.80
C THR A 35 -0.76 -13.63 -13.42
N SER A 36 0.05 -14.69 -13.31
CA SER A 36 1.48 -14.51 -12.97
C SER A 36 2.23 -13.64 -13.98
N HIS A 37 1.95 -13.78 -15.28
CA HIS A 37 2.55 -12.94 -16.32
C HIS A 37 2.15 -11.46 -16.21
N ILE A 38 0.91 -11.18 -15.77
CA ILE A 38 0.47 -9.81 -15.49
C ILE A 38 1.20 -9.27 -14.26
N LEU A 39 1.33 -10.08 -13.21
CA LEU A 39 1.99 -9.68 -11.97
C LEU A 39 3.48 -9.38 -12.14
N ASP A 40 4.16 -10.06 -13.06
CA ASP A 40 5.53 -9.72 -13.43
C ASP A 40 5.67 -8.31 -14.03
N GLN A 41 4.67 -7.88 -14.82
CA GLN A 41 4.63 -6.53 -15.38
C GLN A 41 4.33 -5.50 -14.29
N VAL A 42 3.36 -5.79 -13.41
CA VAL A 42 3.03 -4.93 -12.25
C VAL A 42 4.24 -4.77 -11.34
N LYS A 43 5.00 -5.83 -11.10
CA LYS A 43 6.23 -5.81 -10.31
C LYS A 43 7.29 -4.91 -10.96
N THR A 44 7.52 -5.07 -12.26
CA THR A 44 8.47 -4.23 -13.02
C THR A 44 8.10 -2.75 -12.92
N LEU A 45 6.83 -2.43 -13.17
CA LEU A 45 6.32 -1.07 -13.05
C LEU A 45 6.46 -0.54 -11.63
N GLY A 46 6.06 -1.34 -10.63
CA GLY A 46 6.13 -0.96 -9.22
C GLY A 46 7.56 -0.62 -8.78
N PHE A 47 8.55 -1.42 -9.16
CA PHE A 47 9.94 -1.11 -8.86
C PHE A 47 10.45 0.13 -9.57
N GLN A 48 10.14 0.29 -10.86
CA GLN A 48 10.53 1.49 -11.62
C GLN A 48 9.93 2.75 -10.98
N GLN A 49 8.65 2.73 -10.63
CA GLN A 49 7.98 3.87 -10.01
C GLN A 49 8.47 4.12 -8.58
N ALA A 50 8.75 3.07 -7.79
CA ALA A 50 9.32 3.22 -6.46
C ALA A 50 10.70 3.90 -6.51
N THR A 51 11.55 3.51 -7.47
CA THR A 51 12.83 4.18 -7.70
C THR A 51 12.65 5.62 -8.17
N ALA A 52 11.75 5.87 -9.13
CA ALA A 52 11.52 7.21 -9.67
C ALA A 52 10.92 8.18 -8.65
N THR A 53 10.03 7.69 -7.78
CA THR A 53 9.45 8.50 -6.68
C THR A 53 10.52 8.84 -5.64
N SER A 54 11.59 8.04 -5.55
CA SER A 54 12.76 8.30 -4.71
C SER A 54 12.39 8.65 -3.26
N ILE A 55 11.42 7.92 -2.69
CA ILE A 55 11.01 8.11 -1.29
C ILE A 55 12.17 7.72 -0.40
N SER A 56 12.60 8.65 0.45
CA SER A 56 13.65 8.48 1.45
C SER A 56 13.07 8.75 2.84
N LEU A 57 13.80 8.33 3.88
CA LEU A 57 13.47 8.62 5.27
C LEU A 57 14.59 9.45 5.89
N GLY A 58 14.28 10.71 6.22
CA GLY A 58 15.12 11.63 6.98
C GLY A 58 14.72 11.72 8.46
N ILE A 59 15.48 12.49 9.24
CA ILE A 59 15.13 12.78 10.64
C ILE A 59 13.92 13.71 10.71
N GLU A 60 13.77 14.57 9.72
CA GLU A 60 12.68 15.55 9.61
C GLU A 60 11.31 14.88 9.39
N ASP A 61 11.30 13.66 8.85
CA ASP A 61 10.08 12.86 8.67
C ASP A 61 9.58 12.28 10.00
N LEU A 62 10.43 12.26 11.05
CA LEU A 62 10.07 11.79 12.38
C LEU A 62 9.33 12.86 13.16
N LEU A 63 8.07 13.08 12.78
CA LEU A 63 7.19 14.04 13.45
C LEU A 63 6.98 13.62 14.92
N THR A 64 7.33 14.53 15.83
CA THR A 64 7.01 14.38 17.26
C THR A 64 5.73 15.13 17.60
N ILE A 65 4.92 14.57 18.50
CA ILE A 65 3.71 15.25 18.97
C ILE A 65 4.14 16.35 19.96
N PRO A 66 3.71 17.62 19.78
CA PRO A 66 4.09 18.71 20.68
C PRO A 66 3.75 18.45 22.15
N SER A 67 2.66 17.71 22.41
CA SER A 67 2.18 17.37 23.75
C SER A 67 2.93 16.22 24.42
N LYS A 68 3.90 15.57 23.75
CA LYS A 68 4.61 14.40 24.29
C LYS A 68 5.22 14.66 25.67
N ARG A 69 5.83 15.83 25.90
CA ARG A 69 6.41 16.17 27.22
C ARG A 69 5.36 16.28 28.32
N TRP A 70 4.23 16.90 28.01
CA TRP A 70 3.13 17.03 28.96
C TRP A 70 2.53 15.66 29.31
N LEU A 71 2.30 14.80 28.31
CA LEU A 71 1.80 13.44 28.51
C LEU A 71 2.74 12.58 29.38
N VAL A 72 4.06 12.72 29.19
CA VAL A 72 5.05 12.01 30.00
C VAL A 72 5.02 12.51 31.46
N GLN A 73 4.98 13.83 31.67
CA GLN A 73 4.93 14.41 33.02
C GLN A 73 3.65 14.06 33.77
N ASP A 74 2.51 14.04 33.09
CA ASP A 74 1.22 13.63 33.68
C ASP A 74 1.26 12.15 34.11
N ALA A 75 1.75 11.26 33.23
CA ALA A 75 1.89 9.84 33.55
C ALA A 75 2.89 9.57 34.69
N GLU A 76 4.02 10.29 34.73
CA GLU A 76 4.98 10.20 35.82
C GLU A 76 4.33 10.61 37.15
N GLN A 77 3.57 11.70 37.20
CA GLN A 77 2.88 12.15 38.42
C GLN A 77 1.80 11.18 38.89
N GLN A 78 1.04 10.59 37.97
CA GLN A 78 0.03 9.57 38.32
C GLN A 78 0.64 8.28 38.89
N SER A 79 1.91 7.98 38.59
CA SER A 79 2.60 6.80 39.12
C SER A 79 3.04 6.94 40.58
N PHE A 80 3.03 8.17 41.13
CA PHE A 80 3.37 8.47 42.52
C PHE A 80 2.16 8.45 43.47
N ILE A 81 1.00 7.96 43.01
CA ILE A 81 -0.22 7.70 43.80
C ILE A 81 -0.45 6.19 43.85
#